data_AF-A0A7X6L2Z5-F1
#
_entry.id   AF-A0A7X6L2Z5-F1
#
_cell.length_a   1.000
_cell.length_b   1.000
_cell.length_c   1.000
_cell.angle_alpha   90.00
_cell.angle_beta   90.00
_cell.angle_gamma   90.00
#
_symmetry.space_group_name_H-M   'P 1'
#
loop_
_entity.id
_entity.type
_entity.pdbx_description
1 polymer ?
#
loop_
_entity_poly.entity_id
_entity_poly.type
_entity_poly.pdbx_seq_one_letter_code
_entity_poly.pdbx_strand_id
1 'polypeptide(L)'
;MVEKFVQDPQELRRLGDANRAASAPAYARAEGDPEWEAEFEAQYGKAANAYRVFAVRYGVERGIGWTQVGDGRNTTGDNSTTAGNTFEVTDIDGGVHVRRTNPEV
;
A
#
# COMPACT_ATOMS: atom_id res chain seq x y z
N MET A 1 -12.57 -18.77 22.39
CA MET A 1 -11.42 -19.50 21.82
C MET A 1 -11.80 -19.81 20.38
N VAL A 2 -11.01 -19.40 19.39
CA VAL A 2 -11.33 -19.67 17.98
C VAL A 2 -10.96 -21.13 17.69
N GLU A 3 -11.93 -21.97 17.35
CA GLU A 3 -11.75 -23.43 17.20
C GLU A 3 -10.95 -23.82 15.95
N LYS A 4 -10.82 -22.94 14.96
CA LYS A 4 -10.00 -23.15 13.77
C LYS A 4 -9.69 -21.81 13.11
N PHE A 5 -8.42 -21.43 13.04
CA PHE A 5 -8.00 -20.27 12.27
C PHE A 5 -7.71 -20.74 10.84
N VAL A 6 -8.73 -20.67 9.97
CA VAL A 6 -8.59 -21.04 8.55
C VAL A 6 -8.36 -19.75 7.76
N GLN A 7 -7.12 -19.28 7.71
CA GLN A 7 -6.71 -18.27 6.74
C GLN A 7 -6.22 -18.99 5.49
N ASP A 8 -6.79 -18.68 4.33
CA ASP A 8 -6.32 -19.21 3.05
C ASP A 8 -5.10 -18.37 2.57
N PRO A 9 -3.90 -18.95 2.47
CA PRO A 9 -2.71 -18.27 1.97
C PRO A 9 -2.88 -17.67 0.58
N GLN A 10 -3.68 -18.30 -0.30
CA GLN A 10 -3.94 -17.80 -1.64
C GLN A 10 -4.81 -16.54 -1.60
N GLU A 11 -5.83 -16.52 -0.73
CA GLU A 11 -6.68 -15.35 -0.55
C GLU A 11 -5.90 -14.18 0.05
N LEU A 12 -4.96 -14.45 0.96
CA LEU A 12 -4.07 -13.44 1.53
C LEU A 12 -3.12 -12.84 0.47
N ARG A 13 -2.60 -13.64 -0.46
CA ARG A 13 -1.82 -13.13 -1.59
C ARG A 13 -2.68 -12.31 -2.53
N ARG A 14 -3.90 -12.77 -2.85
CA ARG A 14 -4.85 -12.03 -3.69
C ARG A 14 -5.20 -10.68 -3.08
N LEU A 15 -5.44 -10.63 -1.77
CA LEU A 15 -5.64 -9.38 -1.01
C LEU A 15 -4.38 -8.51 -1.06
N GLY A 16 -3.20 -9.13 -0.96
CA GLY A 16 -1.92 -8.46 -1.06
C GLY A 16 -1.76 -7.71 -2.37
N ASP A 17 -1.99 -8.40 -3.48
CA ASP A 17 -1.90 -7.85 -4.84
C ASP A 17 -2.96 -6.78 -5.09
N ALA A 18 -4.19 -6.98 -4.59
CA ALA A 18 -5.23 -5.98 -4.68
C ALA A 18 -4.86 -4.67 -3.98
N ASN A 19 -4.23 -4.75 -2.81
CA ASN A 19 -3.78 -3.55 -2.08
C ASN A 19 -2.64 -2.83 -2.81
N ARG A 20 -1.66 -3.56 -3.34
CA ARG A 20 -0.59 -2.96 -4.16
C ARG A 20 -1.13 -2.33 -5.44
N ALA A 21 -2.04 -3.00 -6.15
CA ALA A 21 -2.68 -2.41 -7.33
C ALA A 21 -3.45 -1.13 -6.97
N ALA A 22 -4.09 -1.11 -5.80
CA ALA A 22 -4.82 0.03 -5.30
C ALA A 22 -3.92 1.17 -4.77
N SER A 23 -2.60 1.00 -4.66
CA SER A 23 -1.67 2.08 -4.27
C SER A 23 -1.37 3.03 -5.43
N ALA A 24 -1.36 2.55 -6.67
CA ALA A 24 -1.03 3.34 -7.86
C ALA A 24 -1.83 4.65 -8.02
N PRO A 25 -3.17 4.68 -7.82
CA PRO A 25 -3.92 5.92 -7.90
C PRO A 25 -3.55 6.96 -6.84
N ALA A 26 -3.04 6.52 -5.68
CA ALA A 26 -2.58 7.45 -4.64
C ALA A 26 -1.28 8.12 -5.09
N TYR A 27 -0.30 7.36 -5.59
CA TYR A 27 0.94 7.93 -6.13
C TYR A 27 0.69 8.88 -7.30
N ALA A 28 -0.22 8.54 -8.22
CA ALA A 28 -0.60 9.44 -9.31
C ALA A 28 -1.16 10.79 -8.82
N ARG A 29 -1.88 10.82 -7.69
CA ARG A 29 -2.37 12.08 -7.07
C ARG A 29 -1.26 12.85 -6.34
N ALA A 30 -0.20 12.15 -5.95
CA ALA A 30 0.93 12.72 -5.22
C ALA A 30 1.89 13.50 -6.13
N GLU A 31 1.99 13.14 -7.42
CA GLU A 31 2.97 13.71 -8.38
C GLU A 31 2.83 15.22 -8.63
N GLY A 32 1.67 15.82 -8.34
CA GLY A 32 1.48 17.28 -8.49
C GLY A 32 1.26 17.71 -9.94
N ASP A 33 1.47 19.00 -10.21
CA ASP A 33 1.44 19.58 -11.56
C ASP A 33 2.55 20.66 -11.67
N PRO A 34 3.78 20.27 -12.08
CA PRO A 34 4.92 21.18 -12.15
C PRO A 34 4.79 22.19 -13.30
N GLU A 35 4.03 21.89 -14.35
CA GLU A 35 3.80 22.81 -15.47
C GLU A 35 2.93 23.98 -15.02
N TRP A 36 1.85 23.70 -14.27
CA TRP A 36 1.03 24.74 -13.67
C TRP A 36 1.83 25.68 -12.77
N GLU A 37 2.76 25.17 -11.96
CA GLU A 37 3.59 25.99 -11.06
C GLU A 37 4.56 26.90 -11.81
N ALA A 38 5.09 26.45 -12.95
CA ALA A 38 6.02 27.18 -13.79
C ALA A 38 5.30 28.27 -14.61
N GLU A 39 4.09 28.00 -15.09
CA GLU A 39 3.32 28.91 -15.93
C GLU A 39 2.42 29.87 -15.13
N PHE A 40 2.28 29.66 -13.82
CA PHE A 40 1.33 30.41 -12.99
C PHE A 40 1.43 31.93 -13.15
N GLU A 41 2.64 32.49 -13.15
CA GLU A 41 2.83 33.94 -13.30
C GLU A 41 2.44 34.43 -14.70
N ALA A 42 2.69 33.63 -15.75
CA ALA A 42 2.29 33.97 -17.11
C ALA A 42 0.76 33.95 -17.28
N GLN A 43 0.07 33.01 -16.62
CA GLN A 43 -1.37 32.85 -16.71
C GLN A 43 -2.15 33.87 -15.86
N TYR A 44 -1.69 34.15 -14.63
CA TYR A 44 -2.45 34.93 -13.64
C TYR A 44 -1.78 36.26 -13.23
N GLY A 45 -0.55 36.51 -13.66
CA GLY A 45 0.21 37.71 -13.34
C GLY A 45 0.74 37.78 -11.91
N LYS A 46 1.60 38.75 -11.64
CA LYS A 46 2.27 38.94 -10.34
C LYS A 46 1.32 39.20 -9.17
N ALA A 47 0.14 39.76 -9.43
CA ALA A 47 -0.85 40.06 -8.39
C ALA A 47 -1.35 38.78 -7.69
N ALA A 48 -1.31 37.63 -8.37
CA ALA A 48 -1.76 36.35 -7.82
C ALA A 48 -0.68 35.59 -7.02
N ASN A 49 0.50 36.19 -6.77
CA ASN A 49 1.62 35.48 -6.13
C ASN A 49 1.30 34.99 -4.71
N ALA A 50 0.47 35.72 -3.94
CA ALA A 50 0.04 35.27 -2.61
C ALA A 50 -0.75 33.95 -2.68
N TYR A 51 -1.60 33.80 -3.70
CA TYR A 51 -2.31 32.55 -3.95
C TYR A 51 -1.35 31.44 -4.39
N ARG A 52 -0.37 31.74 -5.26
CA ARG A 52 0.66 30.78 -5.69
C ARG A 52 1.38 30.16 -4.50
N VAL A 53 1.84 30.98 -3.55
CA VAL A 53 2.56 30.49 -2.36
C VAL A 53 1.68 29.52 -1.55
N PHE A 54 0.41 29.85 -1.37
CA PHE A 54 -0.54 28.97 -0.70
C PHE A 54 -0.76 27.66 -1.48
N ALA A 55 -0.98 27.76 -2.79
CA ALA A 55 -1.28 26.61 -3.64
C ALA A 55 -0.09 25.64 -3.76
N VAL A 56 1.14 26.13 -3.89
CA VAL A 56 2.36 25.31 -3.88
C VAL A 56 2.48 24.56 -2.55
N ARG A 57 2.29 25.26 -1.43
CA ARG A 57 2.32 24.62 -0.10
C ARG A 57 1.25 23.53 0.03
N TYR A 58 0.03 23.82 -0.41
CA TYR A 58 -1.04 22.84 -0.44
C TYR A 58 -0.69 21.65 -1.34
N GLY A 59 -0.09 21.88 -2.51
CA GLY A 59 0.38 20.84 -3.42
C GLY A 59 1.40 19.90 -2.75
N VAL A 60 2.37 20.44 -2.02
CA VAL A 60 3.35 19.66 -1.25
C VAL A 60 2.69 18.83 -0.16
N GLU A 61 1.84 19.45 0.67
CA GLU A 61 1.14 18.76 1.76
C GLU A 61 0.20 17.65 1.22
N ARG A 62 -0.50 17.94 0.12
CA ARG A 62 -1.33 16.98 -0.61
C ARG A 62 -0.47 15.82 -1.15
N GLY A 63 0.69 16.12 -1.72
CA GLY A 63 1.66 15.14 -2.21
C GLY A 63 2.07 14.17 -1.10
N ILE A 64 2.52 14.70 0.04
CA ILE A 64 2.88 13.90 1.22
C ILE A 64 1.72 13.02 1.68
N GLY A 65 0.51 13.58 1.79
CA GLY A 65 -0.68 12.85 2.24
C GLY A 65 -1.03 11.68 1.31
N TRP A 66 -1.00 11.87 -0.01
CA TRP A 66 -1.27 10.79 -0.95
C TRP A 66 -0.17 9.74 -1.01
N THR A 67 1.10 10.15 -0.88
CA THR A 67 2.22 9.20 -0.75
C THR A 67 2.02 8.29 0.46
N GLN A 68 1.67 8.85 1.62
CA GLN A 68 1.39 8.06 2.84
C GLN A 68 0.23 7.06 2.63
N VAL A 69 -0.81 7.44 1.89
CA VAL A 69 -1.91 6.53 1.55
C VAL A 69 -1.43 5.39 0.64
N GLY A 70 -0.60 5.69 -0.36
CA GLY A 70 0.03 4.70 -1.24
C GLY A 70 0.89 3.71 -0.45
N ASP A 71 1.75 4.24 0.42
CA ASP A 71 2.67 3.46 1.27
C ASP A 71 1.90 2.57 2.25
N GLY A 72 0.83 3.06 2.85
CA GLY A 72 -0.04 2.27 3.73
C GLY A 72 -0.68 1.09 3.01
N ARG A 73 -1.09 1.27 1.75
CA ARG A 73 -1.61 0.20 0.90
C ARG A 73 -0.53 -0.82 0.52
N ASN A 74 0.66 -0.36 0.13
CA ASN A 74 1.78 -1.26 -0.15
C ASN A 74 2.18 -2.07 1.09
N THR A 75 2.28 -1.42 2.25
CA THR A 75 2.56 -2.07 3.54
C THR A 75 1.52 -3.14 3.87
N THR A 76 0.23 -2.84 3.67
CA THR A 76 -0.85 -3.82 3.84
C THR A 76 -0.70 -4.99 2.87
N GLY A 77 -0.31 -4.70 1.63
CA GLY A 77 -0.05 -5.71 0.61
C GLY A 77 1.08 -6.67 0.99
N ASP A 78 2.18 -6.12 1.49
CA ASP A 78 3.35 -6.86 1.94
C ASP A 78 3.06 -7.70 3.18
N ASN A 79 2.34 -7.14 4.15
CA ASN A 79 1.91 -7.88 5.34
C ASN A 79 0.99 -9.06 4.97
N SER A 80 0.07 -8.86 4.03
CA SER A 80 -0.86 -9.92 3.60
C SER A 80 -0.12 -11.05 2.87
N THR A 81 0.81 -10.69 1.98
CA THR A 81 1.64 -11.68 1.27
C THR A 81 2.55 -12.45 2.25
N THR A 82 3.17 -11.74 3.19
CA THR A 82 4.03 -12.33 4.22
C THR A 82 3.24 -13.29 5.11
N ALA A 83 2.06 -12.88 5.58
CA ALA A 83 1.18 -13.73 6.38
C ALA A 83 0.80 -15.02 5.63
N GLY A 84 0.44 -14.93 4.35
CA GLY A 84 0.15 -16.10 3.52
C GLY A 84 1.32 -17.07 3.45
N ASN A 85 2.55 -16.57 3.23
CA ASN A 85 3.75 -17.39 3.23
C ASN A 85 4.02 -18.03 4.60
N THR A 86 3.85 -17.29 5.70
CA THR A 86 4.03 -17.81 7.07
C THR A 86 3.05 -18.94 7.39
N PHE A 87 1.79 -18.81 6.97
CA PHE A 87 0.81 -19.88 7.17
C PHE A 87 1.18 -21.16 6.42
N GLU A 88 1.58 -21.06 5.14
CA GLU A 88 2.02 -22.25 4.39
C GLU A 88 3.26 -22.92 5.01
N VAL A 89 4.25 -22.14 5.45
CA VAL A 89 5.43 -22.69 6.13
C VAL A 89 5.04 -23.41 7.42
N THR A 90 4.14 -22.80 8.21
CA THR A 90 3.66 -23.39 9.46
C THR A 90 2.88 -24.69 9.22
N ASP A 91 2.05 -24.74 8.19
CA ASP A 91 1.29 -25.93 7.81
C ASP A 91 2.22 -27.07 7.32
N ILE A 92 3.25 -26.73 6.53
CA ILE A 92 4.27 -27.70 6.10
C ILE A 92 5.03 -28.25 7.31
N ASP A 93 5.53 -27.39 8.19
CA ASP A 93 6.30 -27.79 9.36
C ASP A 93 5.44 -28.62 10.34
N GLY A 94 4.19 -28.20 10.56
CA GLY A 94 3.22 -28.94 11.37
C GLY A 94 2.92 -30.32 10.78
N GLY A 95 2.69 -30.41 9.46
CA GLY A 95 2.46 -31.67 8.77
C GLY A 95 3.66 -32.61 8.83
N VAL A 96 4.88 -32.09 8.69
CA VAL A 96 6.14 -32.85 8.85
C VAL A 96 6.27 -33.35 10.29
N HIS A 97 5.97 -32.51 11.28
CA HIS A 97 6.04 -32.89 12.68
C HIS A 97 5.07 -34.02 13.02
N VAL A 98 3.80 -33.91 12.60
CA VAL A 98 2.77 -34.93 12.82
C VAL A 98 3.14 -36.26 12.16
N ARG A 99 3.60 -36.25 10.90
CA ARG A 99 4.07 -37.49 10.22
C ARG A 99 5.24 -38.15 10.92
N ARG A 100 6.13 -37.37 11.55
CA ARG A 100 7.27 -37.89 12.31
C ARG A 100 6.87 -38.44 13.68
N THR A 101 5.88 -37.85 14.33
CA THR A 101 5.40 -38.29 15.66
C THR A 101 4.41 -39.45 15.56
N ASN A 102 3.72 -39.63 14.43
CA ASN A 102 2.76 -40.71 14.23
C ASN A 102 2.92 -41.34 12.83
N PRO A 103 3.93 -42.21 12.63
CA PRO A 103 4.28 -42.75 11.31
C PRO A 103 3.29 -43.79 10.74
N GLU A 104 2.28 -44.20 11.50
CA GLU A 104 1.31 -45.25 11.12
C GLU A 104 -0.04 -44.71 10.60
N VAL A 105 -0.18 -43.38 10.41
CA VAL A 105 -1.38 -42.75 9.81
C VAL A 105 -1.07 -42.17 8.44
#